data_AF-A0A2V9UD15-F1
#
_entry.id   AF-A0A2V9UD15-F1
#
_cell.length_a   1.000
_cell.length_b   1.000
_cell.length_c   1.000
_cell.angle_alpha   90.00
_cell.angle_beta   90.00
_cell.angle_gamma   90.00
#
_symmetry.space_group_name_H-M   'P 1'
#
loop_
_entity.id
_entity.type
_entity.pdbx_description
1 polymer ?
#
loop_
_entity_poly.entity_id
_entity_poly.type
_entity_poly.pdbx_seq_one_letter_code
_entity_poly.pdbx_strand_id
1 'polypeptide(L)'
;MGLSGRLVHFWFSPSGREALKEAISGGSDFEALVVEENELGLWIWMPDAEQDSREVTLLKLEYFAAASLEYEPPEAPRERPGVGFQAS
;
A
#
# COMPACT_ATOMS: atom_id res chain seq x y z
N MET A 1 1.73 -6.47 -7.00
CA MET A 1 2.45 -6.26 -5.72
C MET A 1 1.68 -6.80 -4.52
N GLY A 2 0.38 -7.12 -4.66
CA GLY A 2 -0.40 -7.70 -3.55
C GLY A 2 -0.74 -6.67 -2.48
N LEU A 3 -0.92 -5.42 -2.92
CA LEU A 3 -1.16 -4.27 -2.04
C LEU A 3 -2.65 -4.10 -1.71
N SER A 4 -3.56 -4.68 -2.48
CA SER A 4 -5.00 -4.56 -2.27
C SER A 4 -5.40 -4.93 -0.83
N GLY A 5 -6.20 -4.08 -0.22
CA GLY A 5 -6.62 -4.17 1.18
C GLY A 5 -5.58 -3.71 2.19
N ARG A 6 -4.42 -3.18 1.77
CA ARG A 6 -3.36 -2.70 2.67
C ARG A 6 -3.27 -1.18 2.70
N LEU A 7 -2.98 -0.67 3.88
CA LEU A 7 -2.55 0.71 4.08
C LEU A 7 -1.09 0.81 3.68
N VAL A 8 -0.79 1.70 2.74
CA VAL A 8 0.53 1.82 2.13
C VAL A 8 0.96 3.28 2.18
N HIS A 9 2.21 3.50 2.58
CA HIS A 9 2.84 4.81 2.58
C HIS A 9 3.64 4.98 1.30
N PHE A 10 3.33 6.02 0.53
CA PHE A 10 3.88 6.30 -0.79
C PHE A 10 4.75 7.55 -0.75
N TRP A 11 5.87 7.53 -1.48
CA TRP A 11 6.67 8.72 -1.78
C TRP A 11 6.50 9.10 -3.24
N PHE A 12 6.19 10.37 -3.49
CA PHE A 12 5.97 10.84 -4.85
C PHE A 12 7.25 10.85 -5.68
N SER A 13 7.10 10.51 -6.97
CA SER A 13 8.08 10.89 -7.99
C SER A 13 7.95 12.40 -8.28
N PRO A 14 8.94 13.02 -8.95
CA PRO A 14 8.82 14.42 -9.37
C PRO A 14 7.58 14.68 -10.23
N SER A 15 7.23 13.77 -11.15
CA SER A 15 6.03 13.87 -11.98
C SER A 15 4.75 13.70 -11.17
N GLY A 16 4.74 12.79 -10.18
CA GLY A 16 3.59 12.59 -9.30
C GLY A 16 3.30 13.81 -8.42
N ARG A 17 4.34 14.47 -7.88
CA ARG A 17 4.17 15.72 -7.13
C ARG A 17 3.44 16.78 -7.96
N GLU A 18 3.83 16.97 -9.20
CA GLU A 18 3.16 17.94 -10.07
C GLU A 18 1.74 17.53 -10.46
N ALA A 19 1.51 16.24 -10.68
CA ALA A 19 0.21 15.70 -11.09
C ALA A 19 -0.83 15.72 -9.94
N LEU A 20 -0.39 15.58 -8.70
CA LEU A 20 -1.26 15.41 -7.53
C LEU A 20 -1.22 16.59 -6.55
N LYS A 21 -0.52 17.68 -6.87
CA LYS A 21 -0.39 18.87 -5.99
C LYS A 21 -1.71 19.52 -5.58
N GLU A 22 -2.77 19.36 -6.37
CA GLU A 22 -4.11 19.89 -6.06
C GLU A 22 -4.94 18.92 -5.22
N ALA A 23 -4.65 17.61 -5.32
CA ALA A 23 -5.37 16.55 -4.62
C ALA A 23 -4.75 16.24 -3.25
N ILE A 24 -3.43 16.43 -3.10
CA ILE A 24 -2.68 16.09 -1.89
C ILE A 24 -1.88 17.31 -1.47
N SER A 25 -2.22 17.85 -0.30
CA SER A 25 -1.65 19.10 0.21
C SER A 25 -0.16 18.97 0.55
N GLY A 26 0.72 19.34 -0.39
CA GLY A 26 2.09 19.80 -0.14
C GLY A 26 3.13 18.80 0.38
N GLY A 27 2.77 17.53 0.59
CA GLY A 27 3.68 16.49 1.08
C GLY A 27 4.62 15.91 0.01
N SER A 28 5.80 15.43 0.42
CA SER A 28 6.67 14.57 -0.40
C SER A 28 6.16 13.12 -0.49
N ASP A 29 5.21 12.80 0.36
CA ASP A 29 4.71 11.48 0.68
C ASP A 29 3.28 11.58 1.22
N PHE A 30 2.59 10.45 1.22
CA PHE A 30 1.22 10.33 1.70
C PHE A 30 0.91 8.87 2.03
N GLU A 31 -0.12 8.67 2.84
CA GLU A 31 -0.62 7.34 3.17
C GLU A 31 -1.98 7.11 2.53
N ALA A 32 -2.21 5.93 1.98
CA ALA A 32 -3.48 5.58 1.36
C ALA A 32 -3.78 4.08 1.45
N LEU A 33 -5.06 3.75 1.54
CA LEU A 33 -5.54 2.38 1.44
C LEU A 33 -5.62 1.98 -0.03
N VAL A 34 -4.93 0.92 -0.42
CA VAL A 34 -5.06 0.37 -1.78
C VAL A 34 -6.32 -0.48 -1.84
N VAL A 35 -7.30 -0.06 -2.65
CA VAL A 35 -8.56 -0.77 -2.86
C VAL A 35 -8.37 -1.88 -3.89
N GLU A 36 -7.70 -1.58 -5.00
CA GLU A 36 -7.48 -2.49 -6.11
C GLU A 36 -6.17 -2.16 -6.83
N GLU A 37 -5.51 -3.19 -7.37
CA GLU A 37 -4.34 -3.06 -8.25
C GLU A 37 -4.71 -3.61 -9.63
N ASN A 38 -4.46 -2.84 -10.70
CA ASN A 38 -4.68 -3.27 -12.07
C ASN A 38 -3.60 -2.72 -13.03
N GLU A 39 -3.76 -2.95 -14.33
CA GLU A 39 -2.79 -2.55 -15.36
C GLU A 39 -2.61 -1.02 -15.48
N LEU A 40 -3.57 -0.22 -15.01
CA LEU A 40 -3.51 1.25 -15.04
C LEU A 40 -2.79 1.84 -13.82
N GLY A 41 -2.70 1.06 -12.72
CA GLY A 41 -2.09 1.49 -11.47
C GLY A 41 -2.82 1.01 -10.23
N LEU A 42 -2.84 1.84 -9.20
CA LEU A 42 -3.44 1.54 -7.91
C LEU A 42 -4.67 2.42 -7.68
N TRP A 43 -5.82 1.81 -7.44
CA TRP A 43 -6.97 2.53 -6.91
C TRP A 43 -6.78 2.72 -5.42
N ILE A 44 -6.66 3.97 -4.99
CA ILE A 44 -6.38 4.33 -3.62
C ILE A 44 -7.53 5.11 -3.01
N TRP A 45 -7.76 4.89 -1.72
CA TRP A 45 -8.59 5.75 -0.89
C TRP A 45 -7.67 6.45 0.12
N MET A 46 -7.72 7.77 0.13
CA MET A 46 -6.94 8.58 1.06
C MET A 46 -7.82 8.92 2.26
N PRO A 47 -7.43 8.54 3.48
CA PRO A 47 -8.16 8.93 4.68
C PRO A 47 -7.83 10.40 4.98
N ASP A 48 -8.50 11.34 4.31
CA ASP A 48 -8.41 12.76 4.66
C ASP A 48 -9.44 13.10 5.75
N ALA A 49 -9.03 13.90 6.74
CA ALA A 49 -9.82 14.19 7.92
C ALA A 49 -11.02 15.12 7.63
N GLU A 50 -11.00 15.84 6.50
CA GLU A 50 -12.04 16.81 6.13
C GLU A 50 -13.01 16.32 5.04
N GLN A 51 -12.75 15.17 4.42
CA GLN A 51 -13.58 14.64 3.34
C GLN A 51 -14.24 13.32 3.76
N ASP A 52 -15.51 13.42 4.15
CA ASP A 52 -16.43 12.30 4.38
C ASP A 52 -16.81 11.56 3.07
N SER A 53 -16.06 11.78 1.99
CA SER A 53 -16.30 11.19 0.67
C SER A 53 -15.49 9.91 0.49
N ARG A 54 -16.17 8.84 0.06
CA ARG A 54 -15.53 7.57 -0.35
C ARG A 54 -14.94 7.68 -1.76
N GLU A 55 -14.30 8.80 -2.08
CA GLU A 55 -13.70 8.97 -3.40
C GLU A 55 -12.45 8.12 -3.52
N VAL A 56 -12.42 7.29 -4.58
CA VAL A 56 -11.26 6.49 -4.95
C VAL A 56 -10.52 7.18 -6.08
N THR A 57 -9.20 7.29 -5.94
CA THR A 57 -8.33 7.96 -6.89
C THR A 57 -7.43 6.95 -7.57
N LEU A 58 -7.23 7.07 -8.89
CA LEU A 58 -6.25 6.27 -9.61
C LEU A 58 -4.85 6.87 -9.44
N LEU A 59 -4.00 6.17 -8.68
CA LEU A 59 -2.58 6.45 -8.57
C LEU A 59 -1.82 5.66 -9.62
N LYS A 60 -1.31 6.34 -10.65
CA LYS A 60 -0.47 5.72 -11.67
C LYS A 60 0.89 5.33 -11.09
N LEU A 61 1.47 4.24 -11.62
CA LEU A 61 2.77 3.75 -11.16
C LEU A 61 3.90 4.76 -11.36
N GLU A 62 3.85 5.58 -12.43
CA GLU A 62 4.86 6.63 -12.65
C GLU A 62 4.78 7.81 -11.67
N TYR A 63 3.74 7.90 -10.84
CA TYR A 63 3.53 9.01 -9.90
C TYR A 63 4.18 8.78 -8.53
N PHE A 64 4.64 7.57 -8.23
CA PHE A 64 5.38 7.31 -7.00
C PHE A 64 6.77 6.75 -7.30
N ALA A 65 7.73 7.10 -6.45
CA ALA A 65 9.10 6.62 -6.52
C ALA A 65 9.32 5.40 -5.62
N ALA A 66 8.60 5.34 -4.50
CA ALA A 66 8.69 4.26 -3.53
C ALA A 66 7.35 4.06 -2.81
N ALA A 67 7.16 2.86 -2.30
CA ALA A 67 6.04 2.49 -1.44
C ALA A 67 6.56 1.62 -0.29
N SER A 68 6.03 1.82 0.91
CA SER A 68 6.31 0.99 2.08
C SER A 68 5.00 0.54 2.72
N LEU A 69 5.03 -0.67 3.28
CA LEU A 69 3.90 -1.27 3.96
C LEU A 69 4.41 -2.00 5.21
N GLU A 70 3.60 -2.03 6.26
CA GLU A 70 3.90 -2.86 7.42
C GLU A 70 3.70 -4.34 7.05
N TYR A 71 4.78 -5.09 7.17
CA TYR A 71 4.75 -6.52 6.94
C TYR A 71 4.30 -7.21 8.22
N GLU A 72 3.05 -7.68 8.24
CA GLU A 72 2.62 -8.68 9.20
C GLU A 72 3.05 -10.06 8.67
N PRO A 73 3.99 -10.76 9.33
CA PRO A 73 4.30 -12.13 8.99
C PRO A 73 3.04 -12.97 9.16
N PRO A 74 2.74 -13.90 8.22
CA PRO A 74 1.67 -14.85 8.43
C PRO A 74 1.91 -15.57 9.76
N GLU A 75 0.86 -15.81 10.55
CA GLU A 75 0.96 -16.61 11.78
C GLU A 75 1.73 -17.89 11.45
N ALA A 76 2.88 -18.08 12.08
CA ALA A 76 3.71 -19.24 11.83
C ALA A 76 2.84 -20.51 11.98
N PRO A 77 2.93 -21.49 11.06
CA PRO A 77 2.16 -22.71 11.19
C PRO A 77 2.38 -23.29 12.59
N ARG A 78 1.30 -23.45 13.36
CA ARG A 78 1.33 -23.90 14.77
C ARG A 78 1.84 -25.34 14.94
N GLU A 79 2.20 -26.02 13.86
CA GLU A 79 2.82 -27.32 13.92
C GLU A 79 4.35 -27.19 13.91
N ARG A 80 4.93 -27.26 15.12
CA ARG A 80 6.32 -27.69 15.23
C ARG A 80 6.39 -29.10 14.62
N PRO A 81 7.24 -29.38 13.61
CA PRO A 81 7.48 -30.76 13.22
C PRO A 81 7.93 -31.52 14.47
N GLY A 82 7.23 -32.61 14.77
CA GLY A 82 7.47 -33.42 15.95
C GLY A 82 8.96 -33.75 16.05
N VAL A 83 9.57 -33.36 17.17
CA VAL A 83 10.95 -33.71 17.47
C VAL A 83 11.01 -35.22 17.60
N GLY A 84 11.70 -35.89 16.68
CA GLY A 84 11.83 -37.35 16.73
C GLY A 84 12.60 -37.94 15.56
N PHE A 85 13.92 -38.04 15.69
CA PHE A 85 14.65 -39.13 15.05
C PHE A 85 14.26 -40.41 15.81
N GLN A 86 13.40 -41.24 15.23
CA GLN A 86 13.32 -42.64 15.65
C GLN A 86 14.47 -43.37 14.96
N ALA A 87 15.53 -43.66 15.73
CA ALA A 87 16.55 -44.59 15.33
C ALA A 87 15.98 -46.01 15.43
N SER A 88 15.93 -46.70 14.29
CA SER A 88 15.71 -48.15 14.17
C SER A 88 16.98 -48.93 14.48
#